data_AF-W3VEZ4-F1
#
_entry.id   AF-W3VEZ4-F1
#
_cell.length_a   1.000
_cell.length_b   1.000
_cell.length_c   1.000
_cell.angle_alpha   90.00
_cell.angle_beta   90.00
_cell.angle_gamma   90.00
#
_symmetry.space_group_name_H-M   'P 1'
#
loop_
_entity.id
_entity.type
_entity.pdbx_description
1 polymer ?
#
loop_
_entity_poly.entity_id
_entity_poly.type
_entity_poly.pdbx_seq_one_letter_code
_entity_poly.pdbx_strand_id
1 'polypeptide(L)'
;MGKSSSRSAQYFFTGNYIADNDNNNIDAIGIGGRIYARGGDDHITLGSIAAKVYTGEGDDTVVGGAAYLEIEDTLGDLSIKGGAGYAEINKSESGHVSFSGAAGGISVAHSGDRGNLGFTGVAAYNS
;
A
#
# COMPACT_ATOMS: atom_id res chain seq x y z
N MET A 1 -5.46 -2.57 -23.88
CA MET A 1 -4.18 -1.82 -23.74
C MET A 1 -4.50 -0.32 -23.78
N GLY A 2 -4.28 0.44 -22.69
CA GLY A 2 -4.46 1.91 -22.75
C GLY A 2 -4.71 2.70 -21.45
N LYS A 3 -4.96 2.08 -20.27
CA LYS A 3 -5.34 2.84 -19.06
C LYS A 3 -4.20 3.16 -18.08
N SER A 4 -3.07 2.45 -18.16
CA SER A 4 -2.03 2.51 -17.11
C SER A 4 -1.13 3.75 -17.21
N SER A 5 -0.63 4.08 -18.40
CA SER A 5 0.41 5.12 -18.57
C SER A 5 -0.11 6.56 -18.47
N SER A 6 -1.41 6.80 -18.70
CA SER A 6 -2.00 8.14 -18.55
C SER A 6 -2.30 8.49 -17.09
N ARG A 7 -2.55 7.49 -16.23
CA ARG A 7 -2.84 7.68 -14.80
C ARG A 7 -1.57 7.86 -13.96
N SER A 8 -0.47 7.19 -14.30
CA SER A 8 0.82 7.39 -13.59
C SER A 8 1.37 8.81 -13.77
N ALA A 9 1.24 9.39 -14.96
CA ALA A 9 1.59 10.80 -15.20
C ALA A 9 0.71 11.77 -14.40
N GLN A 10 -0.59 11.49 -14.25
CA GLN A 10 -1.48 12.29 -13.41
C GLN A 10 -1.12 12.17 -11.92
N TYR A 11 -0.71 11.00 -11.43
CA TYR A 11 -0.26 10.84 -10.05
C TYR A 11 1.00 11.66 -9.76
N PHE A 12 1.94 11.76 -10.71
CA PHE A 12 3.14 12.57 -10.54
C PHE A 12 2.83 14.06 -10.26
N PHE A 13 1.77 14.61 -10.85
CA PHE A 13 1.39 16.03 -10.71
C PHE A 13 0.26 16.29 -9.71
N THR A 14 -0.72 15.40 -9.62
CA THR A 14 -1.94 15.55 -8.80
C THR A 14 -1.86 14.75 -7.51
N GLY A 15 -1.05 13.70 -7.47
CA GLY A 15 -0.95 12.80 -6.32
C GLY A 15 -2.26 12.08 -6.02
N ASN A 16 -3.10 11.77 -7.01
CA ASN A 16 -4.34 11.01 -6.79
C ASN A 16 -4.54 9.96 -7.87
N TYR A 17 -4.69 8.70 -7.46
CA TYR A 17 -5.00 7.57 -8.35
C TYR A 17 -6.30 6.91 -7.89
N ILE A 18 -7.23 6.63 -8.80
CA ILE A 18 -8.48 5.92 -8.50
C ILE A 18 -8.65 4.79 -9.53
N ALA A 19 -8.69 3.56 -9.02
CA ALA A 19 -8.90 2.31 -9.74
C ALA A 19 -10.37 1.87 -9.75
N ASP A 20 -10.65 0.79 -10.47
CA ASP A 20 -11.96 0.11 -10.49
C ASP A 20 -11.93 -1.14 -9.58
N ASN A 21 -13.03 -1.90 -9.49
CA ASN A 21 -13.13 -3.09 -8.62
C ASN A 21 -12.59 -4.37 -9.29
N ASP A 22 -11.74 -4.21 -10.31
CA ASP A 22 -11.09 -5.31 -11.04
C ASP A 22 -9.59 -5.27 -10.72
N ASN A 23 -8.89 -6.39 -10.87
CA ASN A 23 -7.44 -6.47 -10.63
C ASN A 23 -6.68 -5.43 -11.45
N ASN A 24 -6.07 -4.46 -10.77
CA ASN A 24 -5.38 -3.32 -11.38
C ASN A 24 -3.87 -3.37 -11.14
N ASN A 25 -3.11 -2.86 -12.11
CA ASN A 25 -1.68 -2.61 -11.95
C ASN A 25 -1.45 -1.10 -11.91
N ILE A 26 -1.08 -0.58 -10.75
CA ILE A 26 -1.00 0.84 -10.42
C ILE A 26 0.47 1.23 -10.28
N ASP A 27 0.90 2.27 -10.98
CA ASP A 27 2.24 2.84 -10.85
C ASP A 27 2.13 4.30 -10.38
N ALA A 28 2.61 4.55 -9.17
CA ALA A 28 2.42 5.75 -8.38
C ALA A 28 3.76 6.28 -7.84
N ILE A 29 4.63 6.67 -8.78
CA ILE A 29 5.93 7.28 -8.49
C ILE A 29 5.80 8.81 -8.60
N GLY A 30 6.19 9.55 -7.56
CA GLY A 30 6.00 11.00 -7.51
C GLY A 30 6.43 11.63 -6.19
N ILE A 31 6.06 12.89 -5.96
CA ILE A 31 6.45 13.61 -4.72
C ILE A 31 5.61 13.12 -3.53
N GLY A 32 4.38 12.67 -3.79
CA GLY A 32 3.48 12.09 -2.81
C GLY A 32 2.03 12.14 -3.25
N GLY A 33 1.15 11.35 -2.63
CA GLY A 33 -0.24 11.28 -3.04
C GLY A 33 -1.07 10.16 -2.43
N ARG A 34 -2.36 10.12 -2.79
CA ARG A 34 -3.34 9.11 -2.42
C ARG A 34 -3.61 8.15 -3.58
N ILE A 35 -3.63 6.85 -3.30
CA ILE A 35 -3.89 5.78 -4.26
C ILE A 35 -5.11 5.03 -3.75
N TYR A 36 -6.16 4.94 -4.56
CA TYR A 36 -7.37 4.20 -4.27
C TYR A 36 -7.47 3.03 -5.24
N ALA A 37 -7.09 1.83 -4.79
CA ALA A 37 -7.13 0.57 -5.53
C ALA A 37 -8.57 0.04 -5.59
N ARG A 38 -9.26 0.04 -4.44
CA ARG A 38 -10.67 -0.32 -4.20
C ARG A 38 -10.93 -1.81 -4.07
N GLY A 39 -10.92 -2.59 -5.15
CA GLY A 39 -11.37 -3.97 -5.05
C GLY A 39 -10.77 -4.84 -6.14
N GLY A 40 -10.63 -6.14 -5.85
CA GLY A 40 -9.86 -7.06 -6.67
C GLY A 40 -8.42 -7.19 -6.18
N ASP A 41 -7.63 -8.01 -6.86
CA ASP A 41 -6.24 -8.24 -6.46
C ASP A 41 -5.34 -7.19 -7.12
N ASP A 42 -5.05 -6.10 -6.40
CA ASP A 42 -4.32 -4.97 -6.98
C ASP A 42 -2.81 -5.06 -6.76
N HIS A 43 -2.06 -4.68 -7.79
CA HIS A 43 -0.61 -4.57 -7.73
C HIS A 43 -0.19 -3.10 -7.82
N ILE A 44 0.21 -2.53 -6.68
CA ILE A 44 0.53 -1.11 -6.55
C ILE A 44 2.04 -0.94 -6.41
N THR A 45 2.68 -0.40 -7.43
CA THR A 45 4.07 0.08 -7.35
C THR A 45 4.09 1.55 -6.98
N LEU A 46 4.74 1.94 -5.88
CA LEU A 46 4.84 3.33 -5.45
C LEU A 46 6.26 3.74 -5.09
N GLY A 47 6.59 5.01 -5.33
CA GLY A 47 7.89 5.58 -5.03
C GLY A 47 7.76 7.07 -4.76
N SER A 48 7.63 7.47 -3.50
CA SER A 48 7.38 8.88 -3.18
C SER A 48 7.93 9.32 -1.83
N ILE A 49 7.82 10.60 -1.49
CA ILE A 49 8.20 11.05 -0.14
C ILE A 49 7.08 10.68 0.85
N ALA A 50 5.82 10.91 0.49
CA ALA A 50 4.66 10.57 1.31
C ALA A 50 3.55 9.95 0.46
N ALA A 51 3.24 8.67 0.67
CA ALA A 51 2.15 7.98 -0.02
C ALA A 51 1.10 7.47 0.96
N LYS A 52 -0.15 7.57 0.55
CA LYS A 52 -1.28 6.93 1.22
C LYS A 52 -2.00 6.00 0.24
N VAL A 53 -2.10 4.73 0.57
CA VAL A 53 -2.69 3.69 -0.27
C VAL A 53 -3.95 3.18 0.41
N TYR A 54 -5.02 3.06 -0.36
CA TYR A 54 -6.29 2.47 0.03
C TYR A 54 -6.53 1.29 -0.89
N THR A 55 -6.27 0.08 -0.39
CA THR A 55 -6.36 -1.15 -1.18
C THR A 55 -7.79 -1.63 -1.27
N GLY A 56 -8.47 -1.74 -0.13
CA GLY A 56 -9.89 -2.08 -0.05
C GLY A 56 -10.11 -3.57 0.10
N GLU A 57 -10.84 -4.20 -0.83
CA GLU A 57 -11.18 -5.64 -0.77
C GLU A 57 -10.39 -6.47 -1.79
N GLY A 58 -9.59 -7.44 -1.36
CA GLY A 58 -8.87 -8.35 -2.26
C GLY A 58 -7.50 -8.74 -1.74
N ASP A 59 -6.77 -9.55 -2.50
CA ASP A 59 -5.40 -9.91 -2.16
C ASP A 59 -4.43 -8.90 -2.80
N ASP A 60 -4.16 -7.83 -2.05
CA ASP A 60 -3.45 -6.67 -2.53
C ASP A 60 -1.94 -6.74 -2.31
N THR A 61 -1.17 -6.30 -3.30
CA THR A 61 0.28 -6.24 -3.25
C THR A 61 0.79 -4.82 -3.44
N VAL A 62 1.42 -4.25 -2.43
CA VAL A 62 2.08 -2.95 -2.48
C VAL A 62 3.59 -3.13 -2.56
N VAL A 63 4.21 -2.63 -3.63
CA VAL A 63 5.66 -2.70 -3.86
C VAL A 63 6.26 -1.31 -3.95
N GLY A 64 7.36 -1.08 -3.24
CA GLY A 64 8.16 0.13 -3.37
C GLY A 64 8.38 0.84 -2.05
N GLY A 65 8.56 2.15 -2.06
CA GLY A 65 9.04 2.85 -0.87
C GLY A 65 8.73 4.32 -0.78
N ALA A 66 8.54 4.77 0.47
CA ALA A 66 8.33 6.18 0.77
C ALA A 66 8.92 6.60 2.11
N ALA A 67 9.25 7.89 2.27
CA ALA A 67 9.69 8.37 3.59
C ALA A 67 8.56 8.21 4.63
N TYR A 68 7.31 8.44 4.21
CA TYR A 68 6.11 8.13 4.96
C TYR A 68 5.15 7.30 4.08
N LEU A 69 4.81 6.11 4.53
CA LEU A 69 3.90 5.20 3.83
C LEU A 69 2.74 4.87 4.75
N GLU A 70 1.53 5.17 4.31
CA GLU A 70 0.30 4.78 5.02
C GLU A 70 -0.53 3.87 4.12
N ILE A 71 -0.93 2.71 4.64
CA ILE A 71 -1.74 1.75 3.90
C ILE A 71 -2.98 1.45 4.72
N GLU A 72 -4.15 1.72 4.13
CA GLU A 72 -5.45 1.37 4.66
C GLU A 72 -6.03 0.24 3.84
N ASP A 73 -6.32 -0.86 4.52
CA ASP A 73 -6.79 -2.09 3.91
C ASP A 73 -8.01 -2.62 4.67
N THR A 74 -9.02 -3.12 3.94
CA THR A 74 -10.27 -3.56 4.56
C THR A 74 -10.32 -5.08 4.69
N LEU A 75 -10.32 -5.81 3.58
CA LEU A 75 -10.55 -7.27 3.51
C LEU A 75 -9.53 -7.92 2.57
N GLY A 76 -9.11 -9.16 2.89
CA GLY A 76 -8.18 -9.93 2.07
C GLY A 76 -6.72 -9.81 2.55
N ASP A 77 -5.79 -10.44 1.85
CA ASP A 77 -4.39 -10.47 2.27
C ASP A 77 -3.59 -9.30 1.69
N LEU A 78 -2.93 -8.53 2.57
CA LEU A 78 -2.09 -7.41 2.20
C LEU A 78 -0.60 -7.81 2.23
N SER A 79 0.06 -7.74 1.08
CA SER A 79 1.50 -7.98 0.94
C SER A 79 2.25 -6.71 0.59
N ILE A 80 3.10 -6.24 1.49
CA ILE A 80 3.90 -5.04 1.34
C ILE A 80 5.36 -5.42 1.14
N LYS A 81 5.98 -4.95 0.07
CA LYS A 81 7.37 -5.28 -0.29
C LYS A 81 8.16 -4.01 -0.60
N GLY A 82 9.19 -3.72 0.18
CA GLY A 82 10.09 -2.59 -0.12
C GLY A 82 10.60 -1.88 1.12
N GLY A 83 10.50 -0.55 1.18
CA GLY A 83 11.02 0.14 2.36
C GLY A 83 10.50 1.53 2.59
N ALA A 84 10.31 1.88 3.86
CA ALA A 84 9.77 3.16 4.26
C ALA A 84 10.57 3.82 5.39
N GLY A 85 10.58 5.14 5.46
CA GLY A 85 11.08 5.83 6.65
C GLY A 85 10.18 5.53 7.84
N TYR A 86 8.88 5.68 7.65
CA TYR A 86 7.83 5.28 8.58
C TYR A 86 6.70 4.63 7.79
N ALA A 87 6.29 3.42 8.18
CA ALA A 87 5.18 2.69 7.59
C ALA A 87 4.05 2.56 8.62
N GLU A 88 2.87 3.02 8.26
CA GLU A 88 1.65 2.84 9.03
C GLU A 88 0.70 1.93 8.25
N ILE A 89 0.28 0.84 8.86
CA ILE A 89 -0.61 -0.14 8.23
C ILE A 89 -1.84 -0.27 9.11
N ASN A 90 -2.98 0.07 8.54
CA ASN A 90 -4.28 0.02 9.20
C ASN A 90 -5.14 -1.02 8.48
N LYS A 91 -5.48 -2.11 9.17
CA LYS A 91 -6.36 -3.15 8.66
C LYS A 91 -7.64 -3.24 9.47
N SER A 92 -8.80 -3.06 8.82
CA SER A 92 -10.06 -2.90 9.54
C SER A 92 -10.85 -4.19 9.80
N GLU A 93 -10.84 -5.17 8.89
CA GLU A 93 -11.71 -6.36 9.00
C GLU A 93 -10.99 -7.70 9.12
N SER A 94 -10.65 -8.35 8.00
CA SER A 94 -10.08 -9.70 8.04
C SER A 94 -9.03 -9.88 6.97
N GLY A 95 -8.00 -10.64 7.32
CA GLY A 95 -6.91 -11.04 6.43
C GLY A 95 -5.53 -10.80 7.01
N HIS A 96 -4.54 -11.34 6.33
CA HIS A 96 -3.14 -11.32 6.77
C HIS A 96 -2.42 -10.09 6.26
N VAL A 97 -1.58 -9.49 7.10
CA VAL A 97 -0.66 -8.43 6.67
C VAL A 97 0.74 -9.01 6.67
N SER A 98 1.41 -8.97 5.53
CA SER A 98 2.79 -9.38 5.37
C SER A 98 3.64 -8.21 4.90
N PHE A 99 4.58 -7.75 5.73
CA PHE A 99 5.55 -6.73 5.35
C PHE A 99 6.91 -7.36 5.15
N SER A 100 7.48 -7.21 3.96
CA SER A 100 8.81 -7.68 3.60
C SER A 100 9.70 -6.52 3.17
N GLY A 101 10.63 -6.08 4.02
CA GLY A 101 11.32 -4.83 3.72
C GLY A 101 12.19 -4.21 4.78
N ALA A 102 12.61 -2.97 4.53
CA ALA A 102 13.31 -2.14 5.51
C ALA A 102 12.44 -0.92 5.91
N ALA A 103 12.11 -0.78 7.19
CA ALA A 103 11.37 0.36 7.70
C ALA A 103 12.16 1.09 8.81
N GLY A 104 12.16 2.42 8.84
CA GLY A 104 12.70 3.15 10.00
C GLY A 104 11.79 2.97 11.22
N GLY A 105 10.48 3.14 11.03
CA GLY A 105 9.44 2.79 11.99
C GLY A 105 8.32 2.04 11.28
N ILE A 106 7.72 1.07 11.95
CA ILE A 106 6.49 0.44 11.49
C ILE A 106 5.46 0.42 12.62
N SER A 107 4.25 0.88 12.32
CA SER A 107 3.08 0.83 13.19
C SER A 107 2.01 0.04 12.47
N VAL A 108 1.50 -1.02 13.12
CA VAL A 108 0.47 -1.87 12.52
C VAL A 108 -0.74 -1.91 13.45
N ALA A 109 -1.83 -1.29 13.01
CA ALA A 109 -3.12 -1.39 13.68
C ALA A 109 -3.99 -2.39 12.92
N HIS A 110 -4.38 -3.46 13.61
CA HIS A 110 -5.37 -4.41 13.12
C HIS A 110 -6.58 -4.32 14.04
N SER A 111 -7.65 -3.67 13.57
CA SER A 111 -8.91 -3.54 14.32
C SER A 111 -9.91 -4.65 13.99
N GLY A 112 -9.47 -5.63 13.21
CA GLY A 112 -10.29 -6.68 12.64
C GLY A 112 -10.35 -7.95 13.49
N ASP A 113 -11.37 -8.77 13.27
CA ASP A 113 -11.62 -9.96 14.10
C ASP A 113 -10.67 -11.13 13.82
N ARG A 114 -10.04 -11.17 12.63
CA ARG A 114 -9.17 -12.29 12.19
C ARG A 114 -8.03 -11.84 11.28
N GLY A 115 -6.82 -12.33 11.54
CA GLY A 115 -5.65 -12.06 10.72
C GLY A 115 -4.34 -12.32 11.46
N ASN A 116 -3.26 -12.53 10.73
CA ASN A 116 -1.90 -12.62 11.28
C ASN A 116 -1.09 -11.45 10.73
N LEU A 117 -0.19 -10.93 11.57
CA LEU A 117 0.78 -9.92 11.21
C LEU A 117 2.15 -10.60 11.05
N GLY A 118 2.67 -10.58 9.83
CA GLY A 118 3.99 -11.10 9.50
C GLY A 118 4.92 -9.97 9.09
N PHE A 119 5.98 -9.73 9.85
CA PHE A 119 7.04 -8.81 9.45
C PHE A 119 8.32 -9.59 9.15
N THR A 120 8.84 -9.42 7.94
CA THR A 120 10.07 -10.06 7.46
C THR A 120 11.02 -8.98 6.96
N GLY A 121 11.96 -8.56 7.78
CA GLY A 121 12.95 -7.57 7.35
C GLY A 121 13.59 -6.79 8.48
N VAL A 122 14.03 -5.57 8.18
CA VAL A 122 14.74 -4.72 9.14
C VAL A 122 13.87 -3.52 9.49
N ALA A 123 13.35 -3.48 10.72
CA ALA A 123 12.70 -2.31 11.27
C ALA A 123 13.56 -1.74 12.40
N ALA A 124 13.86 -0.43 12.38
CA ALA A 124 14.59 0.18 13.50
C ALA A 124 13.66 0.39 14.71
N TYR A 125 12.37 0.67 14.48
CA TYR A 125 11.33 0.75 15.50
C TYR A 125 10.09 -0.01 15.03
N ASN A 126 9.51 -0.83 15.92
CA ASN A 126 8.27 -1.56 15.71
C ASN A 126 7.46 -1.42 17.01
N SER A 127 6.22 -0.93 16.90
CA SER A 127 5.31 -0.72 18.03
C SER A 127 3.91 -1.24 17.72
#